data_AF-A0A4Q6GSG7-F1
#
_entry.id   AF-A0A4Q6GSG7-F1
#
_cell.length_a   1.000
_cell.length_b   1.000
_cell.length_c   1.000
_cell.angle_alpha   90.00
_cell.angle_beta   90.00
_cell.angle_gamma   90.00
#
_symmetry.space_group_name_H-M   'P 1'
#
loop_
_entity.id
_entity.type
_entity.pdbx_description
1 polymer ?
#
loop_
_entity_poly.entity_id
_entity_poly.type
_entity_poly.pdbx_seq_one_letter_code
_entity_poly.pdbx_strand_id
1 'polypeptide(L)'
;MLNFTNLVGDNGFYAQNHIFRVFGATGPVTGSNGYLAANVDSRVTLTRDAAKMFRVYQNGELVLSVSDPSNITDFGQNVAWFFRDNDGANGGEANPGAVDYIRIYDTALSLEEVRALTPPAAQVAEPASLALISAGLALLGGTRRRRK
;
A
#
# COMPACT_ATOMS: atom_id res chain seq x y z
N MET A 1 -4.39 2.95 -5.15
CA MET A 1 -5.01 4.29 -5.23
C MET A 1 -5.45 4.71 -3.85
N LEU A 2 -5.44 6.02 -3.56
CA LEU A 2 -5.83 6.63 -2.29
C LEU A 2 -6.64 7.90 -2.55
N ASN A 3 -7.90 7.96 -2.15
CA ASN A 3 -8.78 9.11 -2.37
C ASN A 3 -8.76 10.06 -1.15
N PHE A 4 -8.64 11.37 -1.38
CA PHE A 4 -8.49 12.39 -0.35
C PHE A 4 -9.81 13.07 0.07
N THR A 5 -10.91 12.87 -0.66
CA THR A 5 -12.13 13.70 -0.54
C THR A 5 -13.36 12.93 -0.06
N ASN A 6 -13.16 11.80 0.63
CA ASN A 6 -14.25 10.94 1.09
C ASN A 6 -15.20 10.55 -0.08
N LEU A 7 -14.62 10.25 -1.25
CA LEU A 7 -15.35 9.84 -2.46
C LEU A 7 -16.28 10.91 -3.07
N VAL A 8 -16.11 12.19 -2.73
CA VAL A 8 -16.91 13.29 -3.30
C VAL A 8 -16.27 13.88 -4.55
N GLY A 9 -14.97 13.72 -4.76
CA GLY A 9 -14.27 14.15 -5.98
C GLY A 9 -13.01 13.35 -6.28
N ASP A 10 -12.38 13.70 -7.40
CA ASP A 10 -11.28 12.95 -8.02
C ASP A 10 -9.90 13.25 -7.40
N ASN A 11 -9.84 14.05 -6.32
CA ASN A 11 -8.56 14.33 -5.67
C ASN A 11 -8.04 13.06 -5.01
N GLY A 12 -6.91 12.57 -5.50
CA GLY A 12 -6.35 11.31 -5.03
C GLY A 12 -4.92 11.06 -5.51
N PHE A 13 -4.33 10.03 -4.94
CA PHE A 13 -3.06 9.47 -5.36
C PHE A 13 -3.26 8.17 -6.12
N TYR A 14 -2.65 8.08 -7.29
CA TYR A 14 -2.83 7.02 -8.27
C TYR A 14 -1.49 6.42 -8.66
N ALA A 15 -1.53 5.10 -8.86
CA ALA A 15 -0.51 4.31 -9.52
C ALA A 15 -1.10 3.92 -10.87
N GLN A 16 -0.79 4.67 -11.93
CA GLN A 16 -1.43 4.53 -13.24
C GLN A 16 -0.37 4.59 -14.33
N ASN A 17 -0.48 3.79 -15.40
CA ASN A 17 0.42 3.84 -16.56
C ASN A 17 1.92 3.79 -16.23
N HIS A 18 2.33 3.00 -15.25
CA HIS A 18 3.76 2.91 -14.92
C HIS A 18 4.20 3.85 -13.80
N ILE A 19 3.41 4.88 -13.50
CA ILE A 19 3.87 6.07 -12.78
C ILE A 19 2.99 6.40 -11.57
N PHE A 20 3.55 7.23 -10.69
CA PHE A 20 2.83 7.83 -9.57
C PHE A 20 2.25 9.19 -9.94
N ARG A 21 0.99 9.42 -9.58
CA ARG A 21 0.24 10.62 -9.96
C ARG A 21 -0.59 11.11 -8.79
N VAL A 22 -0.62 12.43 -8.60
CA VAL A 22 -1.52 13.11 -7.66
C VAL A 22 -2.49 13.94 -8.48
N PHE A 23 -3.79 13.66 -8.39
CA PHE A 23 -4.84 14.42 -9.06
C PHE A 23 -5.42 15.50 -8.13
N GLY A 24 -5.79 16.66 -8.72
CA GLY A 24 -6.20 17.86 -8.02
C GLY A 24 -6.77 18.96 -8.92
N ALA A 25 -7.20 20.08 -8.33
CA ALA A 25 -7.91 21.19 -8.98
C ALA A 25 -7.15 21.87 -10.14
N THR A 26 -5.82 21.72 -10.22
CA THR A 26 -4.97 22.30 -11.27
C THR A 26 -4.42 21.25 -12.25
N GLY A 27 -4.99 20.04 -12.21
CA GLY A 27 -4.54 18.90 -13.01
C GLY A 27 -3.50 18.06 -12.28
N PRO A 28 -3.13 16.92 -12.88
CA PRO A 28 -2.28 15.94 -12.20
C PRO A 28 -0.80 16.32 -12.17
N VAL A 29 -0.17 16.07 -11.02
CA VAL A 29 1.29 16.11 -10.86
C VAL A 29 1.83 14.69 -10.90
N THR A 30 2.83 14.44 -11.74
CA THR A 30 3.42 13.11 -11.97
C THR A 30 4.83 13.03 -11.41
N GLY A 31 5.16 11.91 -10.76
CA GLY A 31 6.55 11.61 -10.38
C GLY A 31 7.40 11.29 -11.60
N SER A 32 8.53 11.97 -11.77
CA SER A 32 9.43 11.75 -12.91
C SER A 32 10.33 10.51 -12.75
N ASN A 33 10.46 9.97 -11.53
CA ASN A 33 11.47 8.96 -11.19
C ASN A 33 10.89 7.65 -10.64
N GLY A 34 9.58 7.59 -10.37
CA GLY A 34 8.93 6.39 -9.82
C GLY A 34 8.37 5.51 -10.94
N TYR A 35 8.63 4.20 -10.86
CA TYR A 35 8.20 3.23 -11.87
C TYR A 35 7.66 1.94 -11.25
N LEU A 36 6.41 1.61 -11.55
CA LEU A 36 5.78 0.37 -11.10
C LEU A 36 5.86 -0.71 -12.19
N ALA A 37 6.86 -1.59 -12.10
CA ALA A 37 6.91 -2.75 -12.98
C ALA A 37 5.74 -3.70 -12.70
N ALA A 38 5.10 -4.20 -13.76
CA ALA A 38 4.05 -5.21 -13.63
C ALA A 38 4.59 -6.47 -12.93
N ASN A 39 3.79 -7.03 -12.01
CA ASN A 39 4.10 -8.25 -11.25
C ASN A 39 5.38 -8.15 -10.39
N VAL A 40 5.81 -6.93 -10.02
CA VAL A 40 6.92 -6.71 -9.10
C VAL A 40 6.41 -6.01 -7.85
N ASP A 41 6.68 -6.61 -6.69
CA ASP A 41 6.35 -5.99 -5.41
C ASP A 41 7.16 -4.71 -5.21
N SER A 42 6.47 -3.66 -4.76
CA SER A 42 7.09 -2.37 -4.46
C SER A 42 6.52 -1.83 -3.18
N ARG A 43 7.40 -1.34 -2.30
CA ARG A 43 6.96 -0.53 -1.16
C ARG A 43 6.69 0.89 -1.63
N VAL A 44 5.49 1.39 -1.34
CA VAL A 44 5.12 2.78 -1.55
C VAL A 44 4.87 3.43 -0.19
N THR A 45 5.49 4.58 0.06
CA THR A 45 5.28 5.36 1.27
C THR A 45 4.85 6.78 0.89
N LEU A 46 3.78 7.26 1.51
CA LEU A 46 3.23 8.58 1.30
C LEU A 46 3.36 9.38 2.59
N THR A 47 3.84 10.61 2.51
CA THR A 47 3.95 11.50 3.68
C THR A 47 3.40 12.86 3.35
N ARG A 48 2.75 13.51 4.31
CA ARG A 48 2.36 14.91 4.23
C ARG A 48 2.74 15.62 5.52
N ASP A 49 3.63 16.61 5.43
CA ASP A 49 4.10 17.35 6.60
C ASP A 49 3.28 18.63 6.88
N ALA A 50 3.58 19.28 8.01
CA ALA A 50 2.92 20.53 8.41
C ALA A 50 3.19 21.71 7.47
N ALA A 51 4.26 21.64 6.66
CA ALA A 51 4.55 22.60 5.60
C ALA A 51 3.74 22.31 4.31
N LYS A 52 2.82 21.34 4.36
CA LYS A 52 1.98 20.88 3.26
C LYS A 52 2.78 20.30 2.10
N MET A 53 3.92 19.68 2.40
CA MET A 53 4.68 18.94 1.38
C MET A 53 4.18 17.50 1.33
N PHE A 54 3.56 17.13 0.22
CA PHE A 54 3.23 15.74 -0.09
C PHE A 54 4.42 15.09 -0.78
N ARG A 55 4.83 13.91 -0.30
CA ARG A 55 5.95 13.14 -0.86
C ARG A 55 5.56 11.70 -1.05
N VAL A 56 6.10 11.13 -2.13
CA VAL A 56 5.96 9.72 -2.47
C VAL A 56 7.35 9.12 -2.51
N TYR A 57 7.52 8.01 -1.81
CA TYR A 57 8.72 7.22 -1.84
C TYR A 57 8.43 5.84 -2.41
N GLN A 58 9.33 5.35 -3.25
CA GLN A 58 9.32 3.99 -3.77
C GLN A 58 10.55 3.26 -3.28
N ASN A 59 10.36 2.13 -2.58
CA ASN A 59 11.45 1.31 -2.05
C ASN A 59 12.47 2.09 -1.20
N GLY A 60 12.02 3.15 -0.51
CA GLY A 60 12.86 4.00 0.33
C GLY A 60 13.38 5.28 -0.34
N GLU A 61 13.25 5.43 -1.65
CA GLU A 61 13.75 6.58 -2.39
C GLU A 61 12.64 7.57 -2.75
N LEU A 62 12.92 8.87 -2.66
CA LEU A 62 11.96 9.93 -3.02
C LEU A 62 11.76 9.96 -4.54
N VAL A 63 10.51 9.81 -4.98
CA VAL A 63 10.16 9.76 -6.42
C VAL A 63 9.21 10.86 -6.86
N LEU A 64 8.52 11.50 -5.92
CA LEU A 64 7.67 12.67 -6.15
C LEU A 64 7.64 13.56 -4.91
N SER A 65 7.74 14.88 -5.10
CA SER A 65 7.53 15.89 -4.06
C SER A 65 6.68 17.03 -4.61
N VAL A 66 5.60 17.36 -3.92
CA VAL A 66 4.62 18.37 -4.33
C VAL A 66 4.35 19.30 -3.17
N SER A 67 4.44 20.61 -3.43
CA SER A 67 3.91 21.63 -2.52
C SER A 67 2.40 21.71 -2.69
N ASP A 68 1.64 21.49 -1.61
CA ASP A 68 0.18 21.46 -1.61
C ASP A 68 -0.42 22.64 -0.79
N PRO A 69 -0.27 23.90 -1.24
CA PRO A 69 -0.77 25.04 -0.49
C PRO A 69 -2.29 25.01 -0.31
N SER A 70 -3.00 24.39 -1.26
CA SER A 70 -4.45 24.31 -1.34
C SER A 70 -5.07 23.15 -0.57
N ASN A 71 -4.30 22.33 0.14
CA ASN A 71 -4.78 21.18 0.90
C ASN A 71 -5.52 20.11 0.05
N ILE A 72 -5.08 19.90 -1.19
CA ILE A 72 -5.62 18.87 -2.10
C ILE A 72 -5.32 17.47 -1.57
N THR A 73 -4.16 17.25 -0.94
CA THR A 73 -3.76 15.94 -0.40
C THR A 73 -4.07 15.80 1.09
N ASP A 74 -4.93 16.67 1.61
CA ASP A 74 -5.42 16.63 2.99
C ASP A 74 -6.71 15.82 3.06
N PHE A 75 -6.84 14.93 4.05
CA PHE A 75 -8.02 14.08 4.16
C PHE A 75 -9.25 14.80 4.74
N GLY A 76 -9.11 16.05 5.22
CA GLY A 76 -10.18 16.94 5.71
C GLY A 76 -11.01 16.37 6.85
N GLN A 77 -11.81 15.34 6.55
CA GLN A 77 -12.66 14.58 7.46
C GLN A 77 -11.93 13.41 8.16
N ASN A 78 -10.60 13.31 8.03
CA ASN A 78 -9.81 12.20 8.58
C ASN A 78 -10.25 10.81 8.08
N VAL A 79 -10.80 10.74 6.86
CA VAL A 79 -11.19 9.49 6.21
C VAL A 79 -10.31 9.27 4.99
N ALA A 80 -9.64 8.12 4.96
CA ALA A 80 -8.82 7.69 3.83
C ALA A 80 -9.47 6.45 3.18
N TRP A 81 -9.73 6.53 1.88
CA TRP A 81 -10.24 5.41 1.09
C TRP A 81 -9.12 4.82 0.23
N PHE A 82 -8.81 3.54 0.47
CA PHE A 82 -7.83 2.80 -0.32
C PHE A 82 -8.55 2.01 -1.42
N PHE A 83 -7.96 2.01 -2.62
CA PHE A 83 -8.41 1.22 -3.77
C PHE A 83 -9.87 1.47 -4.19
N ARG A 84 -10.42 2.66 -3.85
CA ARG A 84 -11.76 3.11 -4.23
C ARG A 84 -11.75 4.55 -4.66
N ASP A 85 -12.35 4.80 -5.81
CA ASP A 85 -12.52 6.15 -6.33
C ASP A 85 -13.94 6.63 -6.09
N ASN A 86 -14.20 7.92 -6.29
CA ASN A 86 -15.56 8.42 -6.31
C ASN A 86 -16.33 7.74 -7.46
N ASP A 87 -17.24 6.82 -7.13
CA ASP A 87 -18.03 6.00 -8.07
C ASP A 87 -19.05 6.84 -8.88
N GLY A 88 -18.58 7.82 -9.65
CA GLY A 88 -19.38 8.60 -10.59
C GLY A 88 -19.74 7.80 -11.83
N ALA A 89 -20.92 7.15 -11.83
CA ALA A 89 -21.71 6.63 -12.96
C ALA A 89 -21.09 5.63 -13.95
N ASN A 90 -19.77 5.45 -14.04
CA ASN A 90 -19.11 4.68 -15.11
C ASN A 90 -18.47 3.35 -14.67
N GLY A 91 -18.75 2.89 -13.44
CA GLY A 91 -18.14 1.68 -12.89
C GLY A 91 -16.70 1.95 -12.47
N GLY A 92 -16.45 1.98 -11.16
CA GLY A 92 -15.22 2.49 -10.56
C GLY A 92 -13.91 2.02 -11.18
N GLU A 93 -12.91 2.90 -11.14
CA GLU A 93 -11.55 2.63 -11.58
C GLU A 93 -10.87 1.61 -10.65
N ALA A 94 -11.12 0.33 -10.88
CA ALA A 94 -10.43 -0.75 -10.19
C ALA A 94 -9.08 -1.02 -10.86
N ASN A 95 -8.00 -0.60 -10.22
CA ASN A 95 -6.66 -1.01 -10.66
C ASN A 95 -6.38 -2.45 -10.22
N PRO A 96 -5.95 -3.34 -11.13
CA PRO A 96 -5.53 -4.68 -10.77
C PRO A 96 -4.26 -4.63 -9.92
N GLY A 97 -4.19 -5.48 -8.90
CA GLY A 97 -3.02 -5.59 -8.03
C GLY A 97 -3.33 -6.29 -6.72
N ALA A 98 -2.30 -6.46 -5.91
CA ALA A 98 -2.40 -6.99 -4.55
C ALA A 98 -1.66 -6.04 -3.58
N VAL A 99 -2.09 -6.04 -2.32
CA VAL A 99 -1.41 -5.34 -1.23
C VAL A 99 -1.23 -6.31 -0.07
N ASP A 100 0.02 -6.40 0.38
CA ASP A 100 0.40 -7.26 1.51
C ASP A 100 0.03 -6.61 2.85
N TYR A 101 0.40 -5.33 3.06
CA TYR A 101 0.07 -4.60 4.29
C TYR A 101 -0.08 -3.10 4.07
N ILE A 102 -0.79 -2.46 5.00
CA ILE A 102 -0.91 -1.00 5.12
C ILE A 102 -0.52 -0.62 6.54
N ARG A 103 0.31 0.42 6.68
CA ARG A 103 0.67 1.02 7.96
C ARG A 103 0.46 2.52 7.90
N ILE A 104 -0.15 3.08 8.95
CA ILE A 104 -0.48 4.50 9.07
C ILE A 104 0.31 5.06 10.26
N TYR A 105 0.83 6.28 10.10
CA TYR A 105 1.57 7.02 11.11
C TYR A 105 0.83 8.32 11.41
N ASP A 106 0.92 8.79 12.65
CA ASP A 106 0.39 10.08 13.10
C ASP A 106 1.33 11.25 12.81
N THR A 107 2.52 10.96 12.28
CA THR A 107 3.51 11.95 11.84
C THR A 107 4.01 11.68 10.43
N ALA A 108 4.50 12.73 9.77
CA ALA A 108 5.20 12.61 8.51
C ALA A 108 6.61 12.06 8.75
N LEU A 109 6.88 10.86 8.24
CA LEU A 109 8.20 10.26 8.30
C LEU A 109 9.22 11.07 7.46
N SER A 110 10.42 11.23 8.00
CA SER A 110 11.59 11.72 7.28
C SER A 110 12.10 10.70 6.26
N LEU A 111 12.96 11.13 5.33
CA LEU A 111 13.60 10.23 4.35
C LEU A 111 14.37 9.09 5.03
N GLU A 112 15.09 9.39 6.11
CA GLU A 112 15.88 8.39 6.85
C GLU A 112 14.96 7.34 7.50
N GLU A 113 13.87 7.79 8.13
CA GLU A 113 12.86 6.88 8.70
C GLU A 113 12.20 6.01 7.62
N VAL A 114 11.87 6.60 6.46
CA VAL A 114 11.30 5.86 5.33
C VAL A 114 12.25 4.80 4.79
N ARG A 115 13.56 5.11 4.70
CA ARG A 115 14.60 4.13 4.31
C ARG A 115 14.74 3.02 5.34
N ALA A 116 14.65 3.37 6.63
CA ALA A 116 14.77 2.43 7.74
C ALA A 116 13.54 1.52 7.92
N LEU A 117 12.42 1.80 7.24
CA LEU A 117 11.26 0.91 7.28
C LEU A 117 11.65 -0.50 6.83
N THR A 118 11.12 -1.50 7.54
CA THR A 118 11.14 -2.89 7.12
C THR A 118 9.70 -3.39 6.97
N PRO A 119 9.44 -4.35 6.06
CA PRO A 119 8.18 -5.06 6.06
C PRO A 119 7.85 -5.60 7.47
N PRO A 120 6.58 -5.66 7.86
CA PRO A 120 6.18 -6.39 9.07
C PRO A 120 6.78 -7.80 9.02
N ALA A 121 7.20 -8.33 10.16
CA ALA A 121 7.50 -9.75 10.26
C ALA A 121 6.25 -10.53 9.83
N ALA A 122 6.41 -11.58 9.01
CA ALA A 122 5.30 -12.43 8.61
C ALA A 122 4.57 -12.91 9.87
N GLN A 123 3.33 -12.45 10.08
CA GLN A 123 2.53 -12.82 11.25
C GLN A 123 1.89 -14.21 11.10
N VAL A 124 2.17 -14.91 10.00
CA VAL A 124 1.72 -16.29 9.81
C VAL A 124 2.56 -17.16 10.72
N ALA A 125 1.99 -17.54 11.87
CA ALA A 125 2.53 -18.63 12.64
C ALA A 125 2.62 -19.86 11.72
N GLU A 126 3.79 -20.51 11.69
CA GLU A 126 3.95 -21.83 11.06
C GLU A 126 3.74 -22.98 12.07
N PRO A 127 2.49 -23.33 12.52
CA PRO A 127 2.33 -24.57 13.25
C PRO A 127 1.42 -25.60 12.56
N ALA A 128 0.70 -25.27 11.47
CA ALA A 128 -0.25 -26.23 10.89
C ALA A 128 0.41 -27.30 10.00
N SER A 129 1.35 -26.91 9.13
CA SER A 129 2.00 -27.82 8.17
C SER A 129 2.85 -28.87 8.89
N LEU A 130 3.66 -28.44 9.87
CA LEU A 130 4.47 -29.36 10.68
C LEU A 130 3.60 -30.25 11.57
N ALA A 131 2.51 -29.73 12.14
CA ALA A 131 1.55 -30.54 12.90
C ALA A 131 0.84 -31.57 12.03
N LEU A 132 0.46 -31.22 10.80
CA LEU A 132 -0.17 -32.16 9.84
C LEU A 132 0.82 -33.23 9.37
N ILE A 133 2.07 -32.87 9.09
CA ILE A 133 3.12 -33.82 8.72
C ILE A 133 3.40 -34.79 9.87
N SER A 134 3.54 -34.27 11.10
CA SER A 134 3.81 -35.10 12.28
C SER A 134 2.62 -35.97 12.67
N ALA A 135 1.38 -35.48 12.56
CA ALA A 135 0.17 -36.29 12.73
C ALA A 135 0.07 -37.40 11.66
N GLY A 136 0.36 -37.08 10.40
CA GLY A 136 0.38 -38.06 9.31
C GLY A 136 1.41 -39.16 9.53
N LEU A 137 2.63 -38.82 9.94
CA LEU A 137 3.68 -39.78 10.27
C LEU A 137 3.32 -40.64 11.49
N ALA A 138 2.70 -40.06 12.53
CA ALA A 138 2.25 -40.80 13.71
C ALA A 138 1.15 -41.82 13.37
N LEU A 139 0.19 -41.46 12.53
CA LEU A 139 -0.86 -42.36 12.04
C LEU A 139 -0.28 -43.52 11.20
N LEU A 140 0.66 -43.23 10.30
CA LEU A 140 1.34 -44.25 9.49
C LEU A 140 2.21 -45.18 10.33
N GLY A 141 2.94 -44.65 11.32
CA GLY A 141 3.72 -45.45 12.25
C GLY A 141 2.87 -46.34 13.16
N GLY A 142 1.75 -45.80 13.67
CA GLY A 142 0.82 -46.53 14.54
C GLY A 142 0.09 -47.67 13.83
N THR A 143 -0.32 -47.47 12.58
CA THR A 143 -0.98 -48.52 11.78
C THR A 143 -0.03 -49.66 11.40
N ARG A 144 1.26 -49.38 11.19
CA ARG A 144 2.28 -50.40 10.89
C ARG A 144 2.64 -51.27 12.10
N ARG A 145 2.58 -50.71 13.32
CA ARG A 145 2.80 -51.45 14.58
C ARG A 145 1.66 -52.40 14.95
N ARG A 146 0.42 -52.12 14.52
CA ARG A 146 -0.76 -52.97 14.81
C ARG A 146 -0.89 -54.20 13.91
N ARG A 147 -0.08 -54.31 12.84
CA ARG A 147 -0.11 -55.42 11.87
C ARG A 147 0.99 -56.47 12.09
N LYS A 148 1.74 -56.38 13.19
CA LYS A 148 2.65 -57.42 13.67
C LYS A 148 2.10 -57.95 14.99
#